data_AF-A0A7K1WQM2-F1
#
_entry.id   AF-A0A7K1WQM2-F1
#
_cell.length_a   1.000
_cell.length_b   1.000
_cell.length_c   1.000
_cell.angle_alpha   90.00
_cell.angle_beta   90.00
_cell.angle_gamma   90.00
#
_symmetry.space_group_name_H-M   'P 1'
#
loop_
_entity.id
_entity.type
_entity.pdbx_description
1 polymer ?
#
loop_
_entity_poly.entity_id
_entity_poly.type
_entity_poly.pdbx_seq_one_letter_code
_entity_poly.pdbx_strand_id
1 'polypeptide(L)'
;MTAHVHHFHLSLLIMLIVTASLCVLAVIIKMKNKKGPKLLEREKYNSTLTEKMEEVQKADSNIFNIWPYVSKLKSAKVLSKKIKDNDLIYKVYRDSSQKFEHILLSTEDKNNFVSIIVNKKRKKTIGYSFLDSDERYLNKNIA
;
A
#
# COMPACT_ATOMS: atom_id res chain seq x y z
N MET A 1 58.80 -6.38 14.90
CA MET A 1 57.60 -7.15 14.52
C MET A 1 56.27 -6.50 14.94
N THR A 2 56.25 -5.21 15.30
CA THR A 2 55.07 -4.50 15.85
C THR A 2 54.40 -3.57 14.84
N ALA A 3 55.17 -2.93 13.95
CA ALA A 3 54.64 -2.04 12.91
C ALA A 3 53.73 -2.77 11.90
N HIS A 4 54.07 -4.00 11.53
CA HIS A 4 53.29 -4.81 10.57
C HIS A 4 51.91 -5.19 11.11
N VAL A 5 51.83 -5.46 12.42
CA VAL A 5 50.58 -5.78 13.13
C VAL A 5 49.72 -4.51 13.25
N HIS A 6 50.33 -3.37 13.53
CA HIS A 6 49.62 -2.09 13.65
C HIS A 6 48.99 -1.63 12.32
N HIS A 7 49.69 -1.79 11.20
CA HIS A 7 49.15 -1.52 9.86
C HIS A 7 48.01 -2.47 9.47
N PHE A 8 48.10 -3.74 9.87
CA PHE A 8 47.04 -4.73 9.62
C PHE A 8 45.76 -4.40 10.39
N HIS A 9 45.86 -4.07 11.69
CA HIS A 9 44.69 -3.66 12.48
C HIS A 9 44.06 -2.36 11.97
N LEU A 10 44.88 -1.39 11.53
CA LEU A 10 44.38 -0.15 10.95
C LEU A 10 43.62 -0.39 9.64
N SER A 11 44.14 -1.26 8.76
CA SER A 11 43.48 -1.65 7.51
C SER A 11 42.14 -2.35 7.77
N LEU A 12 42.08 -3.26 8.75
CA LEU A 12 40.86 -3.93 9.15
C LEU A 12 39.79 -2.94 9.65
N LEU A 13 40.20 -1.98 10.47
CA LEU A 13 39.31 -0.97 11.03
C LEU A 13 38.74 -0.05 9.94
N ILE A 14 39.57 0.35 8.97
CA ILE A 14 39.12 1.12 7.80
C ILE A 14 38.13 0.31 6.97
N MET A 15 38.42 -0.97 6.70
CA MET A 15 37.52 -1.85 5.94
C MET A 15 36.15 -2.00 6.62
N LEU A 16 36.12 -2.10 7.96
CA LEU A 16 34.87 -2.18 8.71
C LEU A 16 34.06 -0.88 8.62
N ILE A 17 34.71 0.29 8.73
CA ILE A 17 34.05 1.59 8.60
C ILE A 17 33.47 1.78 7.19
N VAL A 18 34.24 1.43 6.15
CA VAL A 18 33.78 1.50 4.75
C VAL A 18 32.58 0.58 4.53
N THR A 19 32.66 -0.66 5.02
CA THR A 19 31.56 -1.64 4.89
C THR A 19 30.31 -1.16 5.61
N ALA A 20 30.43 -0.68 6.85
CA ALA A 20 29.31 -0.14 7.62
C ALA A 20 28.66 1.06 6.89
N SER A 21 29.48 1.95 6.33
CA SER A 21 29.00 3.13 5.59
C SER A 21 28.23 2.73 4.33
N LEU A 22 28.71 1.72 3.57
CA LEU A 22 28.02 1.18 2.40
C LEU A 22 26.68 0.52 2.80
N CYS A 23 26.64 -0.23 3.90
CA CYS A 23 25.41 -0.82 4.42
C CYS A 23 24.37 0.26 4.79
N VAL A 24 24.78 1.32 5.48
CA VAL A 24 23.91 2.45 5.83
C VAL A 24 23.39 3.14 4.57
N LEU A 25 24.26 3.40 3.59
CA LEU A 25 23.89 4.02 2.31
C LEU A 25 22.84 3.17 1.58
N ALA A 26 23.04 1.85 1.51
CA ALA A 26 22.11 0.92 0.87
C ALA A 26 20.73 0.93 1.55
N VAL A 27 20.68 1.00 2.89
CA VAL A 27 19.43 1.14 3.65
C VAL A 27 18.74 2.46 3.32
N ILE A 28 19.45 3.58 3.31
CA ILE A 28 18.89 4.90 2.98
C ILE A 28 18.33 4.91 1.55
N ILE A 29 19.07 4.39 0.57
CA ILE A 29 18.62 4.29 -0.82
C ILE A 29 17.37 3.41 -0.92
N LYS A 30 17.34 2.26 -0.24
CA LYS A 30 16.18 1.36 -0.19
C LYS A 30 14.97 2.02 0.47
N MET A 31 15.18 2.85 1.50
CA MET A 31 14.12 3.61 2.17
C MET A 31 13.58 4.74 1.29
N LYS A 32 14.44 5.52 0.62
CA LYS A 32 14.01 6.55 -0.35
C LYS A 32 13.30 5.95 -1.57
N ASN A 33 13.73 4.78 -2.02
CA ASN A 33 13.11 4.06 -3.13
C ASN A 33 11.81 3.32 -2.74
N LYS A 34 11.34 3.42 -1.49
CA LYS A 34 9.94 3.07 -1.18
C LYS A 34 9.05 4.09 -1.89
N LYS A 35 8.72 3.79 -3.15
CA LYS A 35 7.70 4.49 -3.92
C LYS A 35 6.45 4.59 -3.03
N GLY A 36 5.91 5.80 -2.94
CA GLY A 36 4.69 6.08 -2.18
C GLY A 36 3.54 5.17 -2.62
N PRO A 37 2.39 5.23 -1.92
CA PRO A 37 1.20 4.56 -2.41
C PRO A 37 0.95 4.95 -3.86
N LYS A 38 0.71 3.97 -4.72
CA LYS A 38 0.58 4.17 -6.15
C LYS A 38 -0.86 4.60 -6.48
N LEU A 39 -1.02 5.83 -6.96
CA LEU A 39 -2.27 6.26 -7.58
C LEU A 39 -2.47 5.48 -8.89
N LEU A 40 -3.66 4.92 -9.08
CA LEU A 40 -4.06 4.25 -10.30
C LEU A 40 -4.75 5.24 -11.22
N GLU A 41 -4.31 5.25 -12.47
CA GLU A 41 -5.06 5.89 -13.54
C GLU A 41 -6.39 5.16 -13.77
N ARG A 42 -7.36 5.89 -14.32
CA ARG A 42 -8.73 5.43 -14.47
C ARG A 42 -8.84 4.15 -15.31
N GLU A 43 -8.08 4.05 -16.38
CA GLU A 43 -8.05 2.85 -17.24
C GLU A 43 -7.62 1.61 -16.47
N LYS A 44 -6.57 1.75 -15.65
CA LYS A 44 -6.05 0.67 -14.83
C LYS A 44 -7.01 0.30 -13.70
N TYR A 45 -7.67 1.27 -13.09
CA TYR A 45 -8.75 1.02 -12.14
C TYR A 45 -9.88 0.21 -12.79
N ASN A 46 -10.38 0.66 -13.94
CA ASN A 46 -11.47 -0.01 -14.66
C ASN A 46 -11.09 -1.44 -15.08
N SER A 47 -9.82 -1.68 -15.46
CA SER A 47 -9.35 -3.04 -15.78
C SER A 47 -9.40 -4.04 -14.61
N THR A 48 -9.59 -3.54 -13.38
CA THR A 48 -9.73 -4.34 -12.16
C THR A 48 -11.17 -4.51 -11.71
N LEU A 49 -12.12 -3.86 -12.38
CA LEU A 49 -13.55 -4.13 -12.25
C LEU A 49 -13.87 -5.30 -13.20
N THR A 50 -14.38 -6.39 -12.64
CA THR A 50 -14.90 -7.52 -13.41
C THR A 50 -16.39 -7.38 -13.62
N GLU A 51 -16.99 -8.27 -14.43
CA GLU A 51 -18.42 -8.25 -14.76
C GLU A 51 -19.35 -8.22 -13.54
N LYS A 52 -18.97 -8.90 -12.45
CA LYS A 52 -19.72 -8.91 -11.20
C LYS A 52 -18.82 -8.60 -10.00
N MET A 53 -19.21 -7.59 -9.24
CA MET A 53 -18.60 -7.21 -7.95
C MET A 53 -19.65 -7.33 -6.84
N GLU A 54 -19.38 -8.16 -5.84
CA GLU A 54 -20.29 -8.41 -4.71
C GLU A 54 -19.78 -7.70 -3.45
N GLU A 55 -20.69 -7.08 -2.69
CA GLU A 55 -20.35 -6.48 -1.40
C GLU A 55 -20.10 -7.58 -0.37
N VAL A 56 -18.93 -7.56 0.27
CA VAL A 56 -18.51 -8.51 1.30
C VAL A 56 -18.64 -7.84 2.67
N GLN A 57 -19.27 -8.53 3.61
CA GLN A 57 -19.39 -8.01 4.97
C GLN A 57 -18.03 -7.92 5.67
N LYS A 58 -17.84 -6.87 6.47
CA LYS A 58 -16.61 -6.62 7.24
C LYS A 58 -16.22 -7.77 8.20
N ALA A 59 -17.21 -8.55 8.64
CA ALA A 59 -16.99 -9.70 9.51
C ALA A 59 -16.43 -10.94 8.79
N ASP A 60 -16.33 -10.91 7.45
CA ASP A 60 -15.73 -11.99 6.68
C ASP A 60 -14.22 -12.08 6.99
N SER A 61 -13.81 -13.20 7.57
CA SER A 61 -12.42 -13.47 8.00
C SER A 61 -11.38 -13.42 6.87
N ASN A 62 -11.82 -13.36 5.60
CA ASN A 62 -10.96 -13.41 4.41
C ASN A 62 -10.64 -12.03 3.82
N ILE A 63 -10.89 -10.92 4.51
CA ILE A 63 -10.51 -9.58 4.00
C ILE A 63 -8.99 -9.44 3.99
N PHE A 64 -8.43 -8.88 2.91
CA PHE A 64 -7.00 -8.64 2.81
C PHE A 64 -6.54 -7.63 3.87
N ASN A 65 -5.39 -7.91 4.51
CA ASN A 65 -4.80 -6.99 5.48
C ASN A 65 -4.30 -5.71 4.80
N ILE A 66 -5.13 -4.67 4.83
CA ILE A 66 -4.82 -3.35 4.24
C ILE A 66 -4.10 -2.40 5.18
N TRP A 67 -3.99 -2.68 6.48
CA TRP A 67 -3.42 -1.74 7.46
C TRP A 67 -2.01 -1.25 7.12
N PRO A 68 -1.09 -2.10 6.62
CA PRO A 68 0.22 -1.64 6.16
C PRO A 68 0.13 -0.63 5.00
N TYR A 69 -0.90 -0.73 4.16
CA TYR A 69 -1.12 0.19 3.04
C TYR A 69 -1.85 1.46 3.48
N VAL A 70 -2.83 1.36 4.38
CA VAL A 70 -3.50 2.49 5.03
C VAL A 70 -2.47 3.40 5.72
N SER A 71 -1.52 2.82 6.45
CA SER A 71 -0.45 3.58 7.09
C SER A 71 0.39 4.38 6.09
N LYS A 72 0.65 3.81 4.89
CA LYS A 72 1.34 4.51 3.80
C LYS A 72 0.49 5.65 3.24
N LEU A 73 -0.82 5.44 3.06
CA LEU A 73 -1.75 6.47 2.59
C LEU A 73 -1.85 7.64 3.58
N LYS A 74 -1.94 7.37 4.89
CA LYS A 74 -1.91 8.39 5.96
C LYS A 74 -0.58 9.15 5.97
N SER A 75 0.54 8.45 5.78
CA SER A 75 1.87 9.07 5.72
C SER A 75 2.05 9.97 4.49
N ALA A 76 1.44 9.57 3.36
CA ALA A 76 1.44 10.33 2.11
C ALA A 76 0.39 11.46 2.07
N LYS A 77 -0.32 11.73 3.18
CA LYS A 77 -1.42 12.70 3.28
C LYS A 77 -2.58 12.45 2.30
N VAL A 78 -2.73 11.22 1.80
CA VAL A 78 -3.86 10.80 0.96
C VAL A 78 -5.10 10.53 1.82
N LEU A 79 -4.89 9.91 2.99
CA LEU A 79 -5.93 9.72 3.99
C LEU A 79 -5.67 10.62 5.19
N SER A 80 -6.75 11.10 5.80
CA SER A 80 -6.68 11.82 7.05
C SER A 80 -6.28 10.91 8.20
N LYS A 81 -5.54 11.49 9.16
CA LYS A 81 -5.23 10.85 10.44
C LYS A 81 -6.38 10.94 11.45
N LYS A 82 -7.40 11.77 11.19
CA LYS A 82 -8.51 12.01 12.13
C LYS A 82 -9.50 10.84 12.20
N ILE A 83 -9.63 10.08 11.12
CA ILE A 83 -10.58 8.97 11.03
C ILE A 83 -9.99 7.77 11.78
N LYS A 84 -10.78 7.23 12.73
CA LYS A 84 -10.44 6.02 13.48
C LYS A 84 -10.39 4.82 12.54
N ASP A 85 -9.48 3.89 12.81
CA ASP A 85 -9.28 2.73 11.94
C ASP A 85 -10.55 1.86 11.83
N ASN A 86 -11.34 1.73 12.90
CA ASN A 86 -12.59 0.95 12.90
C ASN A 86 -13.67 1.52 11.95
N ASP A 87 -13.69 2.85 11.78
CA ASP A 87 -14.69 3.55 10.97
C ASP A 87 -14.18 3.86 9.56
N LEU A 88 -12.91 3.54 9.28
CA LEU A 88 -12.24 3.91 8.04
C LEU A 88 -12.73 3.09 6.85
N ILE A 89 -12.99 1.79 7.05
CA ILE A 89 -13.51 0.94 5.97
C ILE A 89 -14.98 1.27 5.81
N TYR A 90 -15.37 1.79 4.65
CA TYR A 90 -16.77 2.02 4.31
C TYR A 90 -17.41 0.71 3.84
N LYS A 91 -16.92 0.19 2.72
CA LYS A 91 -17.40 -1.04 2.07
C LYS A 91 -16.25 -1.84 1.47
N VAL A 92 -16.48 -3.13 1.28
CA VAL A 92 -15.56 -4.03 0.59
C VAL A 92 -16.31 -4.70 -0.55
N TYR A 93 -15.76 -4.60 -1.76
CA TYR A 93 -16.29 -5.28 -2.94
C TYR A 93 -15.29 -6.31 -3.41
N ARG A 94 -15.78 -7.51 -3.73
CA ARG A 94 -14.98 -8.61 -4.23
C ARG A 94 -15.55 -9.11 -5.54
N ASP A 95 -14.67 -9.43 -6.48
CA ASP A 95 -15.10 -10.08 -7.71
C ASP A 95 -15.51 -11.54 -7.48
N SER A 96 -16.40 -12.04 -8.32
CA SER A 96 -16.81 -13.46 -8.31
C SER A 96 -15.63 -14.43 -8.51
N SER A 97 -14.57 -14.01 -9.21
CA SER A 97 -13.36 -14.81 -9.43
C SER A 97 -12.34 -14.75 -8.28
N GLN A 98 -12.66 -14.02 -7.20
CA GLN A 98 -11.83 -13.76 -6.02
C GLN A 98 -10.40 -13.28 -6.35
N LYS A 99 -10.22 -12.64 -7.51
CA LYS A 99 -8.95 -12.11 -7.99
C LYS A 99 -8.68 -10.70 -7.47
N PHE A 100 -9.70 -9.86 -7.43
CA PHE A 100 -9.64 -8.45 -7.07
C PHE A 100 -10.56 -8.13 -5.89
N GLU A 101 -10.02 -7.38 -4.95
CA GLU A 101 -10.78 -6.87 -3.81
C GLU A 101 -10.59 -5.35 -3.77
N HIS A 102 -11.71 -4.64 -3.80
CA HIS A 102 -11.77 -3.19 -3.79
C HIS A 102 -12.29 -2.76 -2.43
N ILE A 103 -11.44 -2.11 -1.66
CA ILE A 103 -11.77 -1.71 -0.29
C ILE A 103 -11.94 -0.20 -0.28
N LEU A 104 -13.19 0.24 -0.14
CA LEU A 104 -13.55 1.66 -0.06
C LEU A 104 -13.28 2.17 1.34
N LEU A 105 -12.52 3.25 1.42
CA LEU A 105 -12.22 3.96 2.64
C LEU A 105 -12.94 5.30 2.66
N SER A 106 -13.54 5.59 3.81
CA SER A 106 -14.13 6.90 4.12
C SER A 106 -13.04 7.97 4.17
N THR A 107 -13.35 9.17 3.66
CA THR A 107 -12.51 10.35 3.84
C THR A 107 -13.18 11.36 4.77
N GLU A 108 -12.55 12.52 5.01
CA GLU A 108 -13.18 13.59 5.84
C GLU A 108 -14.44 14.14 5.16
N ASP A 109 -14.47 14.10 3.83
CA ASP A 109 -15.63 14.46 3.04
C ASP A 109 -16.47 13.19 2.78
N LYS A 110 -17.75 13.27 3.17
CA LYS A 110 -18.70 12.17 3.01
C LYS A 110 -18.94 11.79 1.55
N ASN A 111 -18.64 12.70 0.64
CA ASN A 111 -18.83 12.50 -0.79
C ASN A 111 -17.57 11.97 -1.49
N ASN A 112 -16.45 11.84 -0.77
CA ASN A 112 -15.20 11.39 -1.35
C ASN A 112 -14.71 10.10 -0.70
N PHE A 113 -14.32 9.15 -1.53
CA PHE A 113 -13.81 7.85 -1.10
C PHE A 113 -12.44 7.58 -1.70
N VAL A 114 -11.64 6.79 -0.98
CA VAL A 114 -10.41 6.22 -1.50
C VAL A 114 -10.61 4.72 -1.62
N SER A 115 -10.61 4.20 -2.85
CA SER A 115 -10.61 2.75 -3.07
C SER A 115 -9.18 2.23 -3.10
N ILE A 116 -8.89 1.22 -2.27
CA ILE A 116 -7.67 0.41 -2.35
C ILE A 116 -7.98 -0.81 -3.20
N ILE A 117 -7.17 -1.03 -4.24
CA ILE A 117 -7.32 -2.17 -5.14
C ILE A 117 -6.29 -3.21 -4.76
N VAL A 118 -6.77 -4.40 -4.40
CA VAL A 118 -5.97 -5.54 -3.98
C VAL A 118 -6.08 -6.64 -5.03
N ASN A 119 -4.94 -7.25 -5.37
CA ASN A 119 -4.92 -8.52 -6.07
C ASN A 119 -4.73 -9.65 -5.06
N LYS A 120 -5.78 -10.43 -4.79
CA LYS A 120 -5.74 -11.51 -3.81
C LYS A 120 -4.86 -12.67 -4.27
N LYS A 121 -4.91 -13.04 -5.56
CA LYS A 121 -4.05 -14.10 -6.13
C LYS A 121 -2.56 -13.80 -5.96
N ARG A 122 -2.17 -12.53 -6.09
CA ARG A 122 -0.78 -12.07 -5.89
C ARG A 122 -0.48 -11.63 -4.45
N LYS A 123 -1.47 -11.67 -3.55
CA LYS A 123 -1.41 -11.19 -2.16
C LYS A 123 -0.79 -9.78 -2.03
N LYS A 124 -1.14 -8.87 -2.95
CA LYS A 124 -0.53 -7.53 -3.03
C LYS A 124 -1.54 -6.45 -3.39
N THR A 125 -1.37 -5.28 -2.79
CA THR A 125 -2.03 -4.03 -3.19
C THR A 125 -1.49 -3.56 -4.55
N ILE A 126 -2.37 -3.30 -5.51
CA ILE A 126 -2.02 -2.75 -6.82
C ILE A 126 -1.80 -1.23 -6.72
N GLY A 127 -2.69 -0.56 -5.98
CA GLY A 127 -2.69 0.90 -5.85
C GLY A 127 -3.96 1.39 -5.17
N TYR A 128 -4.18 2.69 -5.23
CA TYR A 128 -5.42 3.34 -4.80
C TYR A 128 -6.00 4.21 -5.92
N SER A 129 -7.29 4.49 -5.85
CA SER A 129 -7.97 5.47 -6.69
C SER A 129 -8.90 6.33 -5.84
N PHE A 130 -9.08 7.58 -6.23
CA PHE A 130 -10.16 8.41 -5.67
C PHE A 130 -11.47 8.04 -6.38
N LEU A 131 -12.55 7.98 -5.59
CA LEU A 131 -13.91 7.88 -6.09
C LEU A 131 -14.73 9.01 -5.51
N ASP A 132 -15.46 9.68 -6.38
CA ASP A 132 -16.50 10.60 -5.98
C ASP A 132 -17.80 9.82 -5.73
N SER A 133 -18.64 10.32 -4.83
CA SER A 133 -19.92 9.72 -4.41
C SER A 133 -20.99 9.69 -5.49
N ASP A 134 -20.70 10.21 -6.68
CA ASP A 134 -21.44 9.92 -7.89
C ASP A 134 -21.25 8.44 -8.27
N GLU A 135 -21.89 7.56 -7.49
CA GLU A 135 -21.91 6.09 -7.49
C GLU A 135 -22.35 5.45 -8.83
N ARG A 136 -22.48 6.24 -9.90
CA ARG A 136 -22.90 5.79 -11.24
C ARG A 136 -22.00 4.70 -11.84
N TYR A 137 -20.74 4.59 -11.41
CA TYR A 137 -19.79 3.60 -11.95
C TYR A 137 -19.74 2.27 -11.21
N LEU A 138 -20.06 2.24 -9.91
CA LEU A 138 -20.19 0.98 -9.15
C LEU A 138 -21.50 0.29 -9.53
N ASN A 139 -22.61 1.04 -9.68
CA ASN A 139 -23.91 0.49 -10.04
C ASN A 139 -24.01 -0.18 -11.43
N LYS A 140 -23.05 0.04 -12.35
CA LYS A 140 -23.09 -0.62 -13.66
C LYS A 140 -22.52 -2.04 -13.64
N ASN A 141 -21.72 -2.40 -12.63
CA ASN A 141 -21.05 -3.71 -12.50
C ASN A 141 -21.32 -4.42 -11.15
N ILE A 142 -22.14 -3.80 -10.29
CA ILE A 142 -22.73 -4.45 -9.11
C ILE A 142 -24.11 -4.93 -9.54
N ALA A 143 -24.31 -6.25 -9.50
CA ALA A 143 -25.60 -6.90 -9.72
C ALA A 143 -26.10 -7.46 -8.39
#